data_AF-A0A764YY60-F1
#
_entry.id   AF-A0A764YY60-F1
#
_cell.length_a   1.000
_cell.length_b   1.000
_cell.length_c   1.000
_cell.angle_alpha   90.00
_cell.angle_beta   90.00
_cell.angle_gamma   90.00
#
_symmetry.space_group_name_H-M   'P 1'
#
loop_
_entity.id
_entity.type
_entity.pdbx_description
1 polymer ?
#
loop_
_entity_poly.entity_id
_entity_poly.type
_entity_poly.pdbx_seq_one_letter_code
_entity_poly.pdbx_strand_id
1 'polypeptide(L)'
;MKTVYRSKKWLAAVGQIEQCVLCGRWGTQVAHRNESKGMGLKTDDCATAALCPECHHEIDNGSHLTREERRQLMNKAIVLTIIEIARRGRVVAV
;
A
#
# COMPACT_ATOMS: atom_id res chain seq x y z
N MET A 1 -0.54 17.82 -16.41
CA MET A 1 -1.16 16.88 -15.45
C MET A 1 -0.36 15.59 -15.49
N LYS A 2 0.20 15.11 -14.36
CA LYS A 2 0.89 13.80 -14.36
C LYS A 2 -0.15 12.69 -14.55
N THR A 3 0.06 11.81 -15.52
CA THR A 3 -0.78 10.63 -15.75
C THR A 3 -0.57 9.64 -14.61
N VAL A 4 -1.67 9.12 -14.04
CA VAL A 4 -1.61 8.10 -12.99
C VAL A 4 -1.10 6.78 -13.60
N TYR A 5 -0.04 6.22 -13.01
CA TYR A 5 0.54 4.95 -13.40
C TYR A 5 -0.38 3.79 -13.01
N ARG A 6 -0.70 2.92 -13.98
CA ARG A 6 -1.55 1.74 -13.81
C ARG A 6 -0.81 0.46 -14.22
N SER A 7 -0.86 -0.56 -13.38
CA SER A 7 -0.18 -1.83 -13.63
C SER A 7 -0.83 -2.99 -12.90
N LYS A 8 -1.58 -3.82 -13.65
CA LYS A 8 -2.15 -5.07 -13.13
C LYS A 8 -1.06 -6.01 -12.61
N LYS A 9 0.12 -6.02 -13.25
CA LYS A 9 1.28 -6.83 -12.82
C LYS A 9 1.76 -6.40 -11.44
N TRP A 10 1.82 -5.10 -11.17
CA TRP A 10 2.18 -4.58 -9.86
C TRP A 10 1.15 -4.98 -8.80
N LEU A 11 -0.14 -4.72 -9.06
CA LEU A 11 -1.21 -5.05 -8.12
C LEU A 11 -1.25 -6.55 -7.81
N ALA A 12 -1.03 -7.41 -8.81
CA ALA A 12 -0.92 -8.85 -8.61
C ALA A 12 0.30 -9.26 -7.77
N ALA A 13 1.45 -8.58 -7.93
CA ALA A 13 2.64 -8.84 -7.12
C ALA A 13 2.40 -8.46 -5.64
N VAL A 14 1.77 -7.31 -5.39
CA VAL A 14 1.40 -6.90 -4.02
C VAL A 14 0.36 -7.87 -3.44
N GLY A 15 -0.64 -8.27 -4.23
CA GLY A 15 -1.71 -9.19 -3.80
C GLY A 15 -1.25 -10.61 -3.47
N GLN A 16 0.01 -10.97 -3.74
CA GLN A 16 0.58 -12.26 -3.34
C GLN A 16 1.29 -12.21 -1.97
N ILE A 17 1.40 -11.05 -1.35
CA ILE A 17 1.96 -10.91 0.00
C ILE A 17 0.87 -11.28 1.00
N GLU A 18 0.93 -12.48 1.60
CA GLU A 18 -0.17 -13.02 2.40
C GLU A 18 -0.21 -12.50 3.84
N GLN A 19 0.88 -11.89 4.31
CA GLN A 19 1.00 -11.32 5.65
C GLN A 19 1.10 -9.81 5.59
N CYS A 20 0.34 -9.12 6.44
CA CYS A 20 0.36 -7.66 6.55
C CYS A 20 1.78 -7.16 6.82
N VAL A 21 2.26 -6.24 6.00
CA VAL A 21 3.64 -5.71 6.12
C VAL A 21 3.87 -4.90 7.40
N LEU A 22 2.81 -4.47 8.09
CA LEU A 22 2.91 -3.71 9.34
C LEU A 22 2.87 -4.59 10.59
N CYS A 23 2.00 -5.61 10.62
CA CYS A 23 1.72 -6.37 11.84
C CYS A 23 1.90 -7.89 11.71
N GLY A 24 2.18 -8.40 10.51
CA GLY A 24 2.39 -9.83 10.25
C GLY A 24 1.13 -10.70 10.23
N ARG A 25 -0.05 -10.12 10.47
CA ARG A 25 -1.34 -10.85 10.39
C ARG A 25 -1.57 -11.41 9.00
N TRP A 26 -2.03 -12.67 8.94
CA TRP A 26 -2.45 -13.32 7.70
C TRP A 26 -3.73 -12.71 7.11
N GLY A 27 -3.77 -12.60 5.79
CA GLY A 27 -4.87 -12.02 5.04
C GLY A 27 -4.65 -10.53 4.79
N THR A 28 -4.46 -10.17 3.52
CA THR A 28 -4.15 -8.79 3.10
C THR A 28 -5.06 -8.28 2.00
N GLN A 29 -5.16 -6.97 1.93
CA GLN A 29 -5.76 -6.20 0.85
C GLN A 29 -4.67 -5.32 0.22
N VAL A 30 -4.84 -5.00 -1.07
CA VAL A 30 -3.99 -4.02 -1.76
C VAL A 30 -4.55 -2.62 -1.46
N ALA A 31 -3.92 -1.91 -0.55
CA ALA A 31 -4.31 -0.56 -0.14
C ALA A 31 -3.58 0.49 -1.00
N HIS A 32 -4.31 1.39 -1.66
CA HIS A 32 -3.71 2.54 -2.38
C HIS A 32 -3.42 3.69 -1.42
N ARG A 33 -2.35 4.45 -1.67
CA ARG A 33 -2.07 5.69 -0.93
C ARG A 33 -3.32 6.59 -0.87
N ASN A 34 -3.58 7.13 0.31
CA ASN A 34 -4.75 7.97 0.57
C ASN A 34 -4.51 9.49 0.43
N GLU A 35 -3.27 9.90 0.14
CA GLU A 35 -2.87 11.29 -0.04
C GLU A 35 -2.92 11.76 -1.50
N SER A 36 -3.11 13.07 -1.72
CA SER A 36 -3.02 13.76 -3.02
C SER A 36 -4.00 13.26 -4.08
N LYS A 37 -5.16 12.77 -3.64
CA LYS A 37 -6.25 12.30 -4.50
C LYS A 37 -7.60 12.90 -4.08
N GLY A 38 -8.49 13.05 -5.05
CA GLY A 38 -9.91 13.31 -4.79
C GLY A 38 -10.61 12.10 -4.19
N MET A 39 -11.80 12.31 -3.62
CA MET A 39 -12.61 11.24 -3.05
C MET A 39 -12.96 10.21 -4.13
N GLY A 40 -12.87 8.91 -3.79
CA GLY A 40 -13.12 7.81 -4.72
C GLY A 40 -12.03 7.56 -5.77
N LEU A 41 -11.03 8.43 -5.90
CA LEU A 41 -9.92 8.22 -6.84
C LEU A 41 -8.86 7.29 -6.25
N LYS A 42 -8.06 6.68 -7.13
CA LYS A 42 -6.88 5.89 -6.78
C LYS A 42 -5.63 6.59 -7.28
N THR A 43 -4.59 6.65 -6.45
CA THR A 43 -3.24 7.10 -6.83
C THR A 43 -2.55 6.08 -7.75
N ASP A 44 -1.28 6.28 -8.05
CA ASP A 44 -0.45 5.33 -8.80
C ASP A 44 -0.52 3.93 -8.18
N ASP A 45 -0.61 2.90 -9.03
CA ASP A 45 -0.65 1.52 -8.56
C ASP A 45 0.65 1.12 -7.85
N CYS A 46 1.77 1.77 -8.17
CA CYS A 46 3.04 1.56 -7.46
C CYS A 46 3.07 2.14 -6.04
N ALA A 47 2.14 3.04 -5.71
CA ALA A 47 1.95 3.58 -4.36
C ALA A 47 0.89 2.77 -3.61
N THR A 48 1.11 1.46 -3.50
CA THR A 48 0.22 0.50 -2.82
C THR A 48 0.95 -0.29 -1.74
N ALA A 49 0.19 -0.78 -0.75
CA ALA A 49 0.69 -1.60 0.34
C ALA A 49 -0.16 -2.87 0.54
N ALA A 50 0.47 -3.95 1.01
CA ALA A 50 -0.22 -5.18 1.43
C ALA A 50 -0.56 -5.12 2.92
N LEU A 51 -1.82 -4.86 3.25
CA LEU A 51 -2.28 -4.60 4.62
C LEU A 51 -3.44 -5.51 5.02
N CYS A 52 -3.48 -5.97 6.26
CA CYS A 52 -4.69 -6.62 6.78
C CYS A 52 -5.85 -5.61 6.90
N PRO A 53 -7.11 -6.06 6.92
CA PRO A 53 -8.27 -5.17 7.00
C PRO A 53 -8.22 -4.18 8.18
N GLU A 54 -7.68 -4.60 9.32
CA GLU A 54 -7.58 -3.76 10.53
C GLU A 54 -6.58 -2.61 10.34
N CYS A 55 -5.35 -2.91 9.89
CA CYS A 55 -4.35 -1.87 9.60
C CYS A 55 -4.79 -0.97 8.45
N HIS A 56 -5.45 -1.52 7.44
CA HIS A 56 -5.99 -0.75 6.32
C HIS A 56 -7.06 0.23 6.80
N HIS A 57 -7.99 -0.23 7.64
CA HIS A 57 -9.03 0.62 8.23
C HIS A 57 -8.46 1.73 9.11
N GLU A 58 -7.50 1.42 9.98
CA GLU A 58 -6.88 2.42 10.88
C GLU A 58 -6.21 3.55 10.08
N ILE A 59 -5.53 3.21 8.97
CA ILE A 59 -4.86 4.20 8.11
C ILE A 59 -5.86 5.08 7.35
N ASP A 60 -6.99 4.53 6.90
CA ASP A 60 -7.94 5.28 6.10
C ASP A 60 -8.97 6.05 6.95
N ASN A 61 -9.41 5.46 8.06
CA ASN A 61 -10.58 5.91 8.83
C ASN A 61 -10.36 5.96 10.35
N GLY A 62 -9.22 5.46 10.85
CA GLY A 62 -8.93 5.41 12.29
C GLY A 62 -8.95 6.80 12.94
N SER A 63 -9.46 6.88 14.17
CA SER A 63 -9.60 8.11 14.95
C SER A 63 -8.46 8.33 15.95
N HIS A 64 -7.63 7.30 16.18
CA HIS A 64 -6.54 7.34 17.17
C HIS A 64 -5.27 8.00 16.62
N LEU A 65 -5.16 8.12 15.31
CA LEU A 65 -4.03 8.72 14.61
C LEU A 65 -4.41 10.06 14.00
N THR A 66 -3.51 11.04 14.10
CA THR A 66 -3.59 12.27 13.33
C THR A 66 -3.51 11.97 11.83
N ARG A 67 -3.95 12.92 11.00
CA ARG A 67 -3.83 12.81 9.53
C ARG A 67 -2.39 12.53 9.09
N GLU A 68 -1.42 13.15 9.75
CA GLU A 68 -0.02 13.02 9.38
C GLU A 68 0.54 11.65 9.80
N GLU A 69 0.21 11.16 10.99
CA GLU A 69 0.60 9.82 11.41
C GLU A 69 0.04 8.73 10.49
N ARG A 70 -1.22 8.87 10.03
CA ARG A 70 -1.80 7.95 9.03
C ARG A 70 -1.03 7.96 7.71
N ARG A 71 -0.59 9.13 7.25
CA ARG A 71 0.24 9.26 6.03
C ARG A 71 1.61 8.64 6.20
N GLN A 72 2.26 8.90 7.33
CA GLN A 72 3.57 8.31 7.66
C GLN A 72 3.47 6.78 7.75
N LEU A 73 2.42 6.26 8.36
CA LEU A 73 2.19 4.82 8.46
C LEU A 73 1.92 4.20 7.09
N MET A 74 1.15 4.87 6.23
CA MET A 74 0.95 4.44 4.85
C MET A 74 2.25 4.46 4.04
N ASN A 75 3.08 5.49 4.20
CA ASN A 75 4.38 5.59 3.54
C ASN A 75 5.32 4.45 4.00
N LYS A 76 5.37 4.16 5.29
CA LYS A 76 6.08 3.01 5.84
C LYS A 76 5.59 1.70 5.22
N ALA A 77 4.27 1.49 5.15
CA ALA A 77 3.68 0.29 4.58
C ALA A 77 4.03 0.10 3.08
N ILE A 78 4.00 1.18 2.29
CA ILE A 78 4.40 1.15 0.88
C ILE A 78 5.86 0.75 0.74
N VAL A 79 6.78 1.35 1.53
CA VAL A 79 8.21 1.00 1.49
C VAL A 79 8.44 -0.47 1.84
N LEU A 80 7.80 -0.97 2.90
CA LEU A 80 7.91 -2.37 3.30
C LEU A 80 7.36 -3.32 2.22
N THR A 81 6.28 -2.94 1.56
CA THR A 81 5.71 -3.69 0.42
C THR A 81 6.68 -3.73 -0.76
N ILE A 82 7.32 -2.61 -1.10
CA ILE A 82 8.31 -2.52 -2.17
C ILE A 82 9.53 -3.42 -1.87
N ILE A 83 10.01 -3.40 -0.62
CA ILE A 83 11.09 -4.28 -0.16
C ILE A 83 10.68 -5.75 -0.34
N GLU A 84 9.45 -6.10 0.04
CA GLU A 84 8.96 -7.47 -0.05
C GLU A 84 8.81 -7.97 -1.49
N ILE A 85 8.23 -7.16 -2.38
CA ILE A 85 8.12 -7.55 -3.81
C ILE A 85 9.50 -7.63 -4.49
N ALA A 86 10.48 -6.82 -4.07
CA ALA A 86 11.86 -6.90 -4.54
C ALA A 86 12.54 -8.19 -4.07
N ARG A 87 12.40 -8.54 -2.78
CA ARG A 87 12.89 -9.83 -2.22
C ARG A 87 12.31 -11.04 -2.95
N ARG A 88 11.06 -10.95 -3.40
CA ARG A 88 10.37 -11.99 -4.20
C ARG A 88 10.71 -11.96 -5.70
N GLY A 89 11.64 -11.11 -6.14
CA GLY A 89 12.05 -11.00 -7.54
C GLY A 89 10.96 -10.45 -8.46
N ARG A 90 9.96 -9.73 -7.94
CA ARG A 90 8.85 -9.16 -8.74
C ARG A 90 9.13 -7.76 -9.25
N VAL A 91 10.12 -7.10 -8.66
CA VAL A 91 10.72 -5.85 -9.14
C VAL A 91 12.22 -6.08 -9.22
N VAL A 92 12.82 -5.75 -10.35
CA VAL A 92 14.25 -5.88 -10.61
C VAL A 92 14.80 -4.53 -11.03
N ALA A 93 16.03 -4.21 -10.60
CA ALA A 93 16.77 -3.10 -11.19
C ALA A 93 17.08 -3.47 -12.65
N VAL A 94 16.90 -2.50 -13.55
CA VAL A 94 17.23 -2.63 -14.97
C VAL A 94 18.53 -1.90 -15.22
#